data_AF-A0A2T2S9E8-F1
#
_entry.id   AF-A0A2T2S9E8-F1
#
_cell.length_a   1.000
_cell.length_b   1.000
_cell.length_c   1.000
_cell.angle_alpha   90.00
_cell.angle_beta   90.00
_cell.angle_gamma   90.00
#
_symmetry.space_group_name_H-M   'P 1'
#
loop_
_entity.id
_entity.type
_entity.pdbx_description
1 polymer ?
#
loop_
_entity_poly.entity_id
_entity_poly.type
_entity_poly.pdbx_seq_one_letter_code
_entity_poly.pdbx_strand_id
1 'polypeptide(L)'
;MRGEHHRRVPLRREAHPGPAALLEAVGRTYAERSGAETWGEKTPDHLDYVPTILEDFPEAAILCIVRDPRDVCLSLRGMPWNRDSLLESAWKWRRYARLVDQYKCDYPNHFRQIRYEDLLCDAECVIRDILEWLNTPFSSAVFDFHEQKTSLVDAGREPWKQKVHSPLDHTNREKWRTEMGPAERWVVQQITGKQLENQGYPVPPVSRDGSFLRELLSILTRTGWMIGRRIFRRWATPSRHPDDYRPAWIRRKDNDD
;
A
#
# COMPACT_ATOMS: atom_id res chain seq x y z
N MET A 1 6.84 38.60 40.15
CA MET A 1 7.66 37.73 39.28
C MET A 1 6.98 36.37 39.22
N ARG A 2 6.45 35.96 38.05
CA ARG A 2 5.84 34.63 37.87
C ARG A 2 6.93 33.68 37.40
N GLY A 3 7.29 32.70 38.23
CA GLY A 3 8.22 31.65 37.86
C GLY A 3 7.58 30.73 36.83
N GLU A 4 8.18 30.63 35.65
CA GLU A 4 7.81 29.64 34.64
C GLU A 4 8.14 28.24 35.17
N HIS A 5 7.12 27.50 35.61
CA HIS A 5 7.24 26.08 35.88
C HIS A 5 7.37 25.31 34.56
N HIS A 6 8.57 25.30 33.99
CA HIS A 6 8.91 24.40 32.90
C HIS A 6 8.88 22.95 33.44
N ARG A 7 7.78 22.23 33.18
CA ARG A 7 7.69 20.79 33.44
C ARG A 7 8.72 20.09 32.57
N ARG A 8 9.88 19.74 33.13
CA ARG A 8 10.88 18.90 32.46
C ARG A 8 10.38 17.47 32.47
N VAL A 9 10.10 16.91 31.29
CA VAL A 9 9.88 15.48 31.12
C VAL A 9 11.26 14.82 31.18
N PRO A 10 11.58 13.99 32.18
CA PRO A 10 12.85 13.29 32.22
C PRO A 10 12.95 12.38 31.00
N LEU A 11 14.00 12.54 30.20
CA LEU A 11 14.30 11.65 29.09
C LEU A 11 14.57 10.25 29.66
N ARG A 12 13.82 9.23 29.21
CA ARG A 12 14.12 7.83 29.52
C ARG A 12 15.53 7.55 29.01
N ARG A 13 16.45 7.18 29.92
CA ARG A 13 17.81 6.72 29.57
C ARG A 13 17.74 5.29 29.02
N GLU A 14 17.14 5.11 27.86
CA GLU A 14 17.36 3.91 27.06
C GLU A 14 18.28 4.27 25.89
N ALA A 15 19.10 3.31 25.47
CA ALA A 15 19.96 3.45 24.30
C ALA A 15 19.07 3.88 23.12
N HIS A 16 19.37 5.06 22.57
CA HIS A 16 18.68 5.75 21.46
C HIS A 16 17.52 4.97 20.84
N PRO A 17 16.24 5.23 21.22
CA PRO A 17 15.13 4.51 20.61
C PRO A 17 15.10 4.82 19.11
N GLY A 18 15.43 3.80 18.31
CA GLY A 18 15.33 3.87 16.85
C GLY A 18 13.88 3.95 16.40
N PRO A 19 13.63 4.15 15.09
CA PRO A 19 12.28 4.16 14.53
C PRO A 19 11.44 2.94 14.93
N ALA A 20 12.05 1.75 15.03
CA ALA A 20 11.41 0.52 15.50
C ALA A 20 10.83 0.66 16.91
N ALA A 21 11.62 1.13 17.88
CA ALA A 21 11.17 1.29 19.26
C ALA A 21 10.01 2.29 19.38
N LEU A 22 9.98 3.34 18.54
CA LEU A 22 8.87 4.28 18.49
C LEU A 22 7.59 3.61 17.93
N LEU A 23 7.71 2.89 16.81
CA LEU A 23 6.58 2.18 16.21
C LEU A 23 6.02 1.13 17.18
N GLU A 24 6.90 0.36 17.82
CA GLU A 24 6.53 -0.64 18.80
C GLU A 24 5.81 -0.02 20.00
N ALA A 25 6.31 1.11 20.53
CA ALA A 25 5.67 1.80 21.64
C ALA A 25 4.25 2.27 21.27
N VAL A 26 4.05 2.80 20.06
CA VAL A 26 2.72 3.20 19.57
C VAL A 26 1.81 1.99 19.39
N GLY A 27 2.29 0.94 18.72
CA GLY A 27 1.52 -0.28 18.47
C GLY A 27 1.09 -0.99 19.76
N ARG A 28 2.04 -1.19 20.70
CA ARG A 28 1.78 -1.82 21.99
C ARG A 28 0.80 -1.01 22.84
N THR A 29 0.97 0.31 22.91
CA THR A 29 0.04 1.19 23.62
C THR A 29 -1.38 1.09 23.04
N TYR A 30 -1.51 0.96 21.73
CA TYR A 30 -2.80 0.79 21.08
C TYR A 30 -3.42 -0.58 21.41
N ALA A 31 -2.65 -1.67 21.28
CA ALA A 31 -3.10 -3.02 21.62
C ALA A 31 -3.58 -3.12 23.07
N GLU A 32 -2.81 -2.58 24.03
CA GLU A 32 -3.17 -2.55 25.45
C GLU A 32 -4.50 -1.81 25.69
N ARG A 33 -4.71 -0.66 25.04
CA ARG A 33 -5.96 0.12 25.15
C ARG A 33 -7.16 -0.57 24.54
N SER A 34 -6.94 -1.36 23.49
CA SER A 34 -7.98 -2.11 22.79
C SER A 34 -8.23 -3.49 23.39
N GLY A 35 -7.43 -3.92 24.38
CA GLY A 35 -7.49 -5.27 24.94
C GLY A 35 -7.04 -6.36 23.95
N ALA A 36 -6.25 -6.00 22.95
CA ALA A 36 -5.70 -6.92 21.96
C ALA A 36 -4.35 -7.50 22.45
N GLU A 37 -4.08 -8.76 22.13
CA GLU A 37 -2.82 -9.44 22.48
C GLU A 37 -1.65 -9.03 21.57
N THR A 38 -1.96 -8.63 20.34
CA THR A 38 -0.99 -8.25 19.31
C THR A 38 -1.38 -6.93 18.65
N TRP A 39 -0.40 -6.22 18.09
CA TRP A 39 -0.61 -5.03 17.27
C TRP A 39 -0.26 -5.30 15.81
N GLY A 40 -0.79 -4.47 14.91
CA GLY A 40 -0.50 -4.54 13.49
C GLY A 40 -0.44 -3.16 12.88
N GLU A 41 0.29 -3.04 11.77
CA GLU A 41 0.38 -1.83 10.97
C GLU A 41 0.00 -2.17 9.53
N LYS A 42 -0.73 -1.27 8.86
CA LYS A 42 -1.09 -1.43 7.46
C LYS A 42 -0.72 -0.17 6.67
N THR A 43 0.42 -0.25 6.00
CA THR A 43 0.86 0.72 4.99
C THR A 43 1.32 0.01 3.71
N PRO A 44 0.66 0.23 2.55
CA PRO A 44 1.04 -0.48 1.31
C PRO A 44 2.50 -0.31 0.88
N ASP A 45 3.10 0.84 1.18
CA ASP A 45 4.49 1.13 0.83
C ASP A 45 5.51 0.43 1.75
N HIS A 46 5.07 -0.29 2.81
CA HIS A 46 5.94 -1.15 3.62
C HIS A 46 6.55 -2.31 2.85
N LEU A 47 5.99 -2.65 1.68
CA LEU A 47 6.61 -3.64 0.80
C LEU A 47 8.05 -3.26 0.42
N ASP A 48 8.39 -1.96 0.36
CA ASP A 48 9.75 -1.51 0.09
C ASP A 48 10.73 -1.72 1.25
N TYR A 49 10.22 -2.07 2.43
CA TYR A 49 10.96 -2.12 3.68
C TYR A 49 10.85 -3.47 4.37
N VAL A 50 10.32 -4.51 3.71
CA VAL A 50 10.19 -5.86 4.28
C VAL A 50 11.48 -6.37 4.95
N PRO A 51 12.68 -6.28 4.31
CA PRO A 51 13.91 -6.71 4.97
C PRO A 51 14.21 -5.93 6.26
N THR A 52 14.03 -4.61 6.25
CA THR A 52 14.24 -3.75 7.43
C THR A 52 13.21 -4.03 8.53
N ILE A 53 11.95 -4.26 8.16
CA ILE A 53 10.89 -4.61 9.12
C ILE A 53 11.23 -5.94 9.81
N LEU A 54 11.73 -6.93 9.08
CA LEU A 54 12.12 -8.23 9.67
C LEU A 54 13.43 -8.16 10.46
N GLU A 55 14.32 -7.22 10.13
CA GLU A 55 15.50 -6.93 10.96
C GLU A 55 15.10 -6.29 12.30
N ASP A 56 14.21 -5.31 12.26
CA ASP A 56 13.71 -4.59 13.44
C ASP A 56 12.73 -5.43 14.28
N PHE A 57 11.94 -6.29 13.63
CA PHE A 57 10.90 -7.13 14.21
C PHE A 57 10.98 -8.56 13.66
N PRO A 58 11.90 -9.41 14.17
CA PRO A 58 12.11 -10.76 13.65
C PRO A 58 10.89 -11.68 13.71
N GLU A 59 9.97 -11.42 14.65
CA GLU A 59 8.72 -12.18 14.81
C GLU A 59 7.55 -11.62 13.97
N ALA A 60 7.78 -10.58 13.16
CA ALA A 60 6.72 -9.98 12.38
C ALA A 60 6.19 -10.93 11.30
N ALA A 61 4.87 -10.93 11.13
CA ALA A 61 4.18 -11.59 10.04
C ALA A 61 3.71 -10.54 9.03
N ILE A 62 4.09 -10.73 7.76
CA ILE A 62 3.84 -9.80 6.66
C ILE A 62 2.82 -10.43 5.71
N LEU A 63 1.59 -9.94 5.78
CA LEU A 63 0.51 -10.32 4.87
C LEU A 63 0.42 -9.30 3.72
N CYS A 64 0.69 -9.76 2.50
CA CYS A 64 0.59 -8.94 1.29
C CYS A 64 -0.66 -9.31 0.47
N ILE A 65 -1.49 -8.32 0.18
CA ILE A 65 -2.66 -8.49 -0.69
C ILE A 65 -2.30 -8.04 -2.10
N VAL A 66 -2.39 -8.95 -3.06
CA VAL A 66 -2.27 -8.65 -4.49
C VAL A 66 -3.65 -8.54 -5.11
N ARG A 67 -3.81 -7.59 -6.04
CA ARG A 67 -5.04 -7.35 -6.80
C ARG A 67 -4.71 -7.15 -8.27
N ASP A 68 -5.65 -7.44 -9.16
CA ASP A 68 -5.49 -7.20 -10.60
C ASP A 68 -5.03 -5.75 -10.86
N PRO A 69 -3.87 -5.53 -11.52
CA PRO A 69 -3.32 -4.20 -11.71
C PRO A 69 -4.25 -3.27 -12.48
N ARG A 70 -5.12 -3.81 -13.34
CA ARG A 70 -6.05 -3.01 -14.12
C ARG A 70 -7.11 -2.38 -13.20
N ASP A 71 -7.64 -3.15 -12.26
CA ASP A 71 -8.53 -2.65 -11.21
C ASP A 71 -7.81 -1.76 -10.21
N VAL A 72 -6.53 -2.05 -9.90
CA VAL A 72 -5.71 -1.16 -9.05
C VAL A 72 -5.53 0.21 -9.73
N CYS A 73 -5.17 0.24 -11.01
CA CYS A 73 -5.01 1.48 -11.77
C CYS A 73 -6.32 2.28 -11.86
N LEU A 74 -7.45 1.62 -12.10
CA LEU A 74 -8.77 2.26 -12.05
C LEU A 74 -9.07 2.82 -10.66
N SER A 75 -8.83 2.03 -9.62
CA SER A 75 -9.07 2.47 -8.24
C SER A 75 -8.21 3.67 -7.86
N LEU A 76 -6.93 3.66 -8.25
CA LEU A 76 -5.99 4.75 -7.99
C LEU A 76 -6.34 6.04 -8.75
N ARG A 77 -6.96 5.94 -9.93
CA ARG A 77 -7.46 7.11 -10.68
C ARG A 77 -8.50 7.90 -9.89
N GLY A 78 -9.32 7.24 -9.08
CA GLY A 78 -10.35 7.87 -8.25
C GLY A 78 -9.84 8.52 -6.96
N MET A 79 -8.54 8.38 -6.63
CA MET A 79 -8.01 8.80 -5.33
C MET A 79 -7.40 10.21 -5.37
N PRO A 80 -7.87 11.18 -4.56
CA PRO A 80 -7.37 12.57 -4.59
C PRO A 80 -5.89 12.76 -4.24
N TRP A 81 -5.26 11.83 -3.49
CA TRP A 81 -3.82 11.87 -3.20
C TRP A 81 -2.97 11.20 -4.27
N ASN A 82 -3.57 10.38 -5.15
CA ASN A 82 -2.81 9.74 -6.20
C ASN A 82 -2.46 10.76 -7.28
N ARG A 83 -1.17 11.03 -7.44
CA ARG A 83 -0.66 11.94 -8.47
C ARG A 83 -0.11 11.19 -9.68
N ASP A 84 -0.07 9.87 -9.61
CA ASP A 84 0.55 9.02 -10.61
C ASP A 84 -0.33 8.93 -11.87
N SER A 85 0.33 8.97 -13.01
CA SER A 85 -0.27 8.59 -14.29
C SER A 85 -0.59 7.10 -14.32
N LEU A 86 -1.42 6.69 -15.30
CA LEU A 86 -1.69 5.27 -15.55
C LEU A 86 -0.39 4.46 -15.71
N LEU A 87 0.60 5.01 -16.43
CA LEU A 87 1.89 4.38 -16.66
C LEU A 87 2.68 4.23 -15.36
N GLU A 88 2.72 5.28 -14.53
CA GLU A 88 3.41 5.25 -13.24
C GLU A 88 2.74 4.26 -12.26
N SER A 89 1.41 4.25 -12.18
CA SER A 89 0.67 3.28 -11.35
C SER A 89 0.92 1.84 -11.80
N ALA A 90 0.87 1.57 -13.11
CA ALA A 90 1.16 0.23 -13.65
C ALA A 90 2.60 -0.19 -13.40
N TRP A 91 3.56 0.74 -13.51
CA TRP A 91 4.97 0.48 -13.24
C TRP A 91 5.23 0.23 -11.76
N LYS A 92 4.63 1.02 -10.87
CA LYS A 92 4.67 0.82 -9.41
C LYS A 92 4.11 -0.55 -9.05
N TRP A 93 2.96 -0.94 -9.61
CA TRP A 93 2.39 -2.27 -9.41
C TRP A 93 3.35 -3.37 -9.84
N ARG A 94 3.96 -3.26 -11.04
CA ARG A 94 4.92 -4.27 -11.52
C ARG A 94 6.11 -4.43 -10.58
N ARG A 95 6.64 -3.30 -10.08
CA ARG A 95 7.74 -3.30 -9.13
C ARG A 95 7.36 -4.03 -7.84
N TYR A 96 6.18 -3.75 -7.30
CA TYR A 96 5.65 -4.44 -6.13
C TYR A 96 5.39 -5.92 -6.37
N ALA A 97 4.82 -6.30 -7.52
CA ALA A 97 4.63 -7.72 -7.86
C ALA A 97 5.96 -8.50 -7.91
N ARG A 98 7.05 -7.88 -8.36
CA ARG A 98 8.39 -8.49 -8.31
C ARG A 98 8.91 -8.66 -6.88
N LEU A 99 8.70 -7.67 -6.01
CA LEU A 99 9.05 -7.78 -4.60
C LEU A 99 8.25 -8.89 -3.91
N VAL A 100 6.96 -9.02 -4.23
CA VAL A 100 6.13 -10.13 -3.74
C VAL A 100 6.68 -11.48 -4.19
N ASP A 101 7.00 -11.63 -5.49
CA ASP A 101 7.59 -12.86 -6.01
C ASP A 101 8.91 -13.20 -5.28
N GLN A 102 9.75 -12.19 -5.05
CA GLN A 102 11.01 -12.33 -4.32
C GLN A 102 10.79 -12.73 -2.85
N TYR A 103 10.00 -11.95 -2.09
CA TYR A 103 9.88 -12.14 -0.64
C TYR A 103 9.14 -13.42 -0.24
N LYS A 104 8.31 -13.97 -1.13
CA LYS A 104 7.76 -15.32 -0.93
C LYS A 104 8.85 -16.39 -0.89
N CYS A 105 9.94 -16.19 -1.62
CA CYS A 105 11.09 -17.10 -1.62
C CYS A 105 12.06 -16.77 -0.49
N ASP A 106 12.33 -15.48 -0.25
CA ASP A 106 13.32 -15.05 0.74
C ASP A 106 12.83 -15.26 2.19
N TYR A 107 11.52 -15.12 2.43
CA TYR A 107 10.92 -15.13 3.79
C TYR A 107 9.69 -16.04 3.90
N PRO A 108 9.76 -17.34 3.56
CA PRO A 108 8.58 -18.21 3.43
C PRO A 108 7.77 -18.37 4.72
N ASN A 109 8.39 -18.19 5.90
CA ASN A 109 7.71 -18.27 7.19
C ASN A 109 7.09 -16.93 7.63
N HIS A 110 7.63 -15.81 7.17
CA HIS A 110 7.24 -14.47 7.61
C HIS A 110 6.42 -13.70 6.58
N PHE A 111 6.42 -14.12 5.31
CA PHE A 111 5.75 -13.42 4.22
C PHE A 111 4.71 -14.30 3.56
N ARG A 112 3.44 -13.87 3.61
CA ARG A 112 2.34 -14.55 2.93
C ARG A 112 1.65 -13.61 1.96
N GLN A 113 1.40 -14.12 0.75
CA GLN A 113 0.62 -13.43 -0.26
C GLN A 113 -0.79 -14.02 -0.31
N ILE A 114 -1.81 -13.15 -0.40
CA ILE A 114 -3.18 -13.52 -0.77
C ILE A 114 -3.66 -12.69 -1.97
N ARG A 115 -4.65 -13.20 -2.71
CA ARG A 115 -5.31 -12.44 -3.78
C ARG A 115 -6.57 -11.79 -3.22
N TYR A 116 -6.77 -10.53 -3.59
CA TYR A 116 -7.97 -9.78 -3.25
C TYR A 116 -9.24 -10.44 -3.81
N GLU A 117 -9.16 -10.98 -5.02
CA GLU A 117 -10.30 -11.62 -5.68
C GLU A 117 -10.72 -12.93 -5.02
N ASP A 118 -9.78 -13.66 -4.40
CA ASP A 118 -10.06 -14.87 -3.63
C ASP A 118 -10.78 -14.50 -2.32
N LEU A 119 -10.35 -13.43 -1.65
CA LEU A 119 -11.03 -12.88 -0.48
C LEU A 119 -12.47 -12.44 -0.80
N LEU A 120 -12.71 -11.90 -2.00
CA LEU A 120 -14.07 -11.58 -2.46
C LEU A 120 -14.87 -12.82 -2.86
N CYS A 121 -14.23 -13.95 -3.16
CA CYS A 121 -14.93 -15.15 -3.60
C CYS A 121 -15.36 -16.01 -2.41
N ASP A 122 -14.43 -16.23 -1.47
CA ASP A 122 -14.64 -17.03 -0.27
C ASP A 122 -13.83 -16.42 0.88
N ALA A 123 -14.42 -15.41 1.50
CA ALA A 123 -13.79 -14.68 2.59
C ALA A 123 -13.53 -15.58 3.81
N GLU A 124 -14.41 -16.55 4.07
CA GLU A 124 -14.30 -17.41 5.23
C GLU A 124 -13.09 -18.34 5.12
N CYS A 125 -12.95 -19.02 3.98
CA CYS A 125 -11.81 -19.88 3.71
C CYS A 125 -10.49 -19.09 3.80
N VAL A 126 -10.40 -17.96 3.11
CA VAL A 126 -9.17 -17.14 3.09
C VAL A 126 -8.82 -16.60 4.47
N ILE A 127 -9.79 -16.13 5.26
CA ILE A 127 -9.53 -15.60 6.60
C ILE A 127 -9.11 -16.72 7.57
N ARG A 128 -9.75 -17.90 7.50
CA ARG A 128 -9.34 -19.06 8.30
C ARG A 128 -7.89 -19.45 8.02
N ASP A 129 -7.52 -19.55 6.74
CA ASP A 129 -6.15 -19.85 6.32
C ASP A 129 -5.14 -18.83 6.85
N ILE A 130 -5.48 -17.54 6.80
CA ILE A 130 -4.63 -16.45 7.34
C ILE A 130 -4.45 -16.60 8.84
N LEU A 131 -5.55 -16.79 9.58
CA LEU A 131 -5.52 -16.90 11.04
C LEU A 131 -4.76 -18.15 11.50
N GLU A 132 -4.90 -19.27 10.80
CA GLU A 132 -4.10 -20.47 11.04
C GLU A 132 -2.59 -20.20 10.87
N TRP A 133 -2.20 -19.51 9.79
CA TRP A 133 -0.80 -19.13 9.58
C TRP A 133 -0.27 -18.14 10.61
N LEU A 134 -1.12 -17.23 11.10
CA LEU A 134 -0.80 -16.33 12.21
C LEU A 134 -0.86 -17.01 13.59
N ASN A 135 -1.16 -18.32 13.66
CA ASN A 135 -1.40 -19.04 14.91
C ASN A 135 -2.44 -18.36 15.83
N THR A 136 -3.46 -17.75 15.22
CA THR A 136 -4.50 -16.98 15.93
C THR A 136 -5.82 -17.75 15.90
N PRO A 137 -6.55 -17.88 17.03
CA PRO A 137 -7.86 -18.54 17.05
C PRO A 137 -8.87 -17.85 16.12
N PHE A 138 -9.62 -18.65 15.35
CA PHE A 138 -10.71 -18.12 14.54
C PHE A 138 -11.83 -17.56 15.42
N SER A 139 -12.32 -16.38 15.06
CA SER A 139 -13.51 -15.75 15.64
C SER A 139 -14.45 -15.31 14.52
N SER A 140 -15.73 -15.64 14.60
CA SER A 140 -16.72 -15.19 13.61
C SER A 140 -16.88 -13.67 13.57
N ALA A 141 -16.52 -12.97 14.65
CA ALA A 141 -16.59 -11.51 14.74
C ALA A 141 -15.70 -10.78 13.71
N VAL A 142 -14.77 -11.49 13.03
CA VAL A 142 -13.97 -10.93 11.94
C VAL A 142 -14.80 -10.53 10.72
N PHE A 143 -15.98 -11.14 10.51
CA PHE A 143 -16.89 -10.79 9.42
C PHE A 143 -17.78 -9.58 9.76
N ASP A 144 -17.94 -9.28 11.05
CA ASP A 144 -18.72 -8.15 11.56
C ASP A 144 -17.86 -6.88 11.68
N PHE A 145 -16.75 -6.79 10.93
CA PHE A 145 -15.83 -5.64 10.94
C PHE A 145 -16.53 -4.30 10.65
N HIS A 146 -17.61 -4.34 9.86
CA HIS A 146 -18.40 -3.17 9.50
C HIS A 146 -19.30 -2.67 10.64
N GLU A 147 -19.55 -3.50 11.65
CA GLU A 147 -20.31 -3.16 12.86
C GLU A 147 -19.42 -2.58 13.97
N GLN A 148 -18.10 -2.81 13.89
CA GLN A 148 -17.14 -2.31 14.87
C GLN A 148 -17.01 -0.78 14.76
N LYS A 149 -17.46 -0.07 15.80
CA LYS A 149 -17.32 1.39 15.98
C LYS A 149 -15.88 1.81 16.29
N THR A 150 -14.87 1.13 15.75
CA THR A 150 -13.48 1.56 15.91
C THR A 150 -13.26 2.82 15.09
N SER A 151 -12.92 3.91 15.78
CA SER A 151 -12.56 5.24 15.25
C SER A 151 -11.27 5.26 14.39
N LEU A 152 -10.81 4.10 13.91
CA LEU A 152 -9.57 3.91 13.14
C LEU A 152 -9.61 4.56 11.76
N VAL A 153 -10.80 4.83 11.25
CA VAL A 153 -11.03 5.48 9.97
C VAL A 153 -11.85 6.73 10.22
N ASP A 154 -11.20 7.90 10.18
CA ASP A 154 -11.91 9.17 10.09
C ASP A 154 -12.49 9.28 8.67
N ALA A 155 -13.72 8.81 8.49
CA ALA A 155 -14.43 8.84 7.22
C ALA A 155 -14.58 10.27 6.65
N GLY A 156 -14.42 11.31 7.49
CA GLY A 156 -14.38 12.71 7.06
C GLY A 156 -13.06 13.12 6.41
N ARG A 157 -11.93 12.49 6.78
CA ARG A 157 -10.60 12.73 6.19
C ARG A 157 -10.24 11.72 5.11
N GLU A 158 -10.81 10.52 5.16
CA GLU A 158 -10.51 9.41 4.26
C GLU A 158 -11.78 8.81 3.61
N PRO A 159 -12.58 9.57 2.84
CA PRO A 159 -13.85 9.10 2.25
C PRO A 159 -13.71 7.84 1.37
N TRP A 160 -12.51 7.56 0.85
CA TRP A 160 -12.21 6.32 0.13
C TRP A 160 -12.23 5.05 0.99
N LYS A 161 -12.20 5.19 2.32
CA LYS A 161 -12.35 4.10 3.28
C LYS A 161 -13.81 3.86 3.68
N GLN A 162 -14.79 4.58 3.11
CA GLN A 162 -16.22 4.38 3.39
C GLN A 162 -16.69 2.93 3.14
N LYS A 163 -16.09 2.25 2.16
CA LYS A 163 -16.40 0.83 1.86
C LYS A 163 -16.01 -0.14 2.99
N VAL A 164 -15.17 0.28 3.94
CA VAL A 164 -14.81 -0.51 5.13
C VAL A 164 -15.96 -0.57 6.13
N HIS A 165 -16.94 0.34 6.03
CA HIS A 165 -18.14 0.34 6.88
C HIS A 165 -19.32 -0.42 6.26
N SER A 166 -19.06 -1.24 5.24
CA SER A 166 -20.07 -2.08 4.60
C SER A 166 -19.56 -3.52 4.51
N PRO A 167 -20.47 -4.50 4.41
CA PRO A 167 -20.09 -5.88 4.10
C PRO A 167 -19.25 -5.96 2.82
N LEU A 168 -18.51 -7.07 2.66
CA LEU A 168 -17.67 -7.28 1.48
C LEU A 168 -18.51 -7.21 0.19
N ASP A 169 -18.16 -6.26 -0.68
CA ASP A 169 -18.75 -6.14 -2.00
C ASP A 169 -18.10 -7.13 -2.98
N HIS A 170 -18.72 -8.31 -3.11
CA HIS A 170 -18.29 -9.40 -4.00
C HIS A 170 -18.22 -8.98 -5.49
N THR A 171 -18.85 -7.86 -5.87
CA THR A 171 -18.83 -7.33 -7.24
C THR A 171 -17.65 -6.40 -7.51
N ASN A 172 -16.83 -6.07 -6.50
CA ASN A 172 -15.74 -5.12 -6.61
C ASN A 172 -14.47 -5.69 -7.30
N ARG A 173 -14.64 -6.46 -8.38
CA ARG A 173 -13.58 -7.10 -9.18
C ARG A 173 -13.91 -7.03 -10.67
N GLU A 174 -12.88 -7.11 -11.50
CA GLU A 174 -12.95 -7.10 -12.97
C GLU A 174 -13.62 -5.86 -13.59
N LYS A 175 -13.65 -4.72 -12.89
CA LYS A 175 -14.22 -3.46 -13.39
C LYS A 175 -13.50 -2.96 -14.63
N TRP A 176 -12.22 -3.27 -14.76
CA TRP A 176 -11.43 -2.99 -15.95
C TRP A 176 -12.01 -3.55 -17.25
N ARG A 177 -12.87 -4.58 -17.19
CA ARG A 177 -13.51 -5.13 -18.38
C ARG A 177 -14.46 -4.14 -19.04
N THR A 178 -15.16 -3.32 -18.23
CA THR A 178 -16.19 -2.37 -18.68
C THR A 178 -15.72 -0.92 -18.58
N GLU A 179 -14.85 -0.59 -17.62
CA GLU A 179 -14.45 0.79 -17.33
C GLU A 179 -13.11 1.21 -17.95
N MET A 180 -12.26 0.27 -18.41
CA MET A 180 -11.03 0.61 -19.15
C MET A 180 -11.23 0.44 -20.65
N GLY A 181 -10.87 1.49 -21.39
CA GLY A 181 -10.80 1.42 -22.84
C GLY A 181 -9.66 0.50 -23.34
N PRO A 182 -9.69 0.11 -24.62
CA PRO A 182 -8.71 -0.81 -25.18
C PRO A 182 -7.26 -0.34 -25.01
N ALA A 183 -6.94 0.94 -25.28
CA ALA A 183 -5.56 1.40 -25.18
C ALA A 183 -5.07 1.45 -23.73
N GLU A 184 -5.90 1.86 -22.77
CA GLU A 184 -5.54 1.84 -21.35
C GLU A 184 -5.24 0.42 -20.87
N ARG A 185 -6.10 -0.54 -21.21
CA ARG A 185 -5.91 -1.95 -20.87
C ARG A 185 -4.63 -2.50 -21.49
N TRP A 186 -4.38 -2.19 -22.76
CA TRP A 186 -3.15 -2.61 -23.43
C TRP A 186 -1.91 -2.03 -22.76
N VAL A 187 -1.90 -0.72 -22.44
CA VAL A 187 -0.78 -0.06 -21.75
C VAL A 187 -0.50 -0.74 -20.41
N VAL A 188 -1.52 -1.00 -19.59
CA VAL A 188 -1.33 -1.70 -18.31
C VAL A 188 -0.75 -3.09 -18.55
N GLN A 189 -1.34 -3.89 -19.46
CA GLN A 189 -0.88 -5.24 -19.78
C GLN A 189 0.58 -5.26 -20.28
N GLN A 190 0.98 -4.28 -21.12
CA GLN A 190 2.36 -4.18 -21.60
C GLN A 190 3.34 -3.80 -20.50
N ILE A 191 2.95 -2.86 -19.64
CA ILE A 191 3.82 -2.42 -18.55
C ILE A 191 3.99 -3.54 -17.55
N THR A 192 2.90 -4.10 -17.04
CA THR A 192 2.93 -5.17 -16.02
C THR A 192 3.53 -6.46 -16.57
N GLY A 193 3.33 -6.76 -17.85
CA GLY A 193 3.97 -7.86 -18.55
C GLY A 193 3.79 -9.20 -17.83
N LYS A 194 4.86 -10.00 -17.76
CA LYS A 194 4.85 -11.33 -17.15
C LYS A 194 4.41 -11.34 -15.68
N GLN A 195 4.60 -10.25 -14.95
CA GLN A 195 4.14 -10.17 -13.56
C GLN A 195 2.61 -10.32 -13.44
N LEU A 196 1.85 -9.91 -14.45
CA LEU A 196 0.40 -10.09 -14.47
C LEU A 196 0.03 -11.59 -14.47
N GLU A 197 0.70 -12.37 -15.33
CA GLU A 197 0.49 -13.80 -15.49
C GLU A 197 1.02 -14.59 -14.28
N ASN A 198 2.20 -14.24 -13.77
CA ASN A 198 2.78 -14.84 -12.57
C ASN A 198 1.83 -14.74 -11.36
N GLN A 199 1.08 -13.63 -11.27
CA GLN A 199 0.11 -13.37 -10.22
C GLN A 199 -1.27 -14.00 -10.51
N GLY A 200 -1.38 -14.80 -11.57
CA GLY A 200 -2.57 -15.58 -11.90
C GLY A 200 -3.70 -14.76 -12.55
N TYR A 201 -3.40 -13.62 -13.18
CA TYR A 201 -4.39 -12.80 -13.88
C TYR A 201 -4.38 -13.04 -15.40
N PRO A 202 -5.56 -13.16 -16.04
CA PRO A 202 -5.64 -13.42 -17.47
C PRO A 202 -5.23 -12.19 -18.29
N VAL A 203 -4.60 -12.44 -19.45
CA VAL A 203 -4.15 -11.40 -20.40
C VAL A 203 -4.92 -11.54 -21.72
N PRO A 204 -6.21 -11.19 -21.75
CA PRO A 204 -6.98 -11.29 -22.98
C PRO A 204 -6.41 -10.37 -24.06
N PRO A 205 -6.56 -10.76 -25.34
CA PRO A 205 -6.20 -9.89 -26.45
C PRO A 205 -7.04 -8.61 -26.41
N VAL A 206 -6.45 -7.52 -26.90
CA VAL A 206 -7.06 -6.19 -26.92
C VAL A 206 -7.37 -5.80 -28.36
N SER A 207 -8.59 -5.33 -28.61
CA SER A 207 -8.98 -4.79 -29.92
C SER A 207 -8.19 -3.52 -30.25
N ARG A 208 -7.66 -3.44 -31.47
CA ARG A 208 -6.88 -2.29 -31.97
C ARG A 208 -7.61 -1.62 -33.12
N ASP A 209 -8.79 -1.08 -32.84
CA ASP A 209 -9.56 -0.31 -33.81
C ASP A 209 -9.03 1.14 -33.95
N GLY A 210 -9.67 1.96 -34.78
CA GLY A 210 -9.27 3.36 -34.97
C GLY A 210 -9.43 4.25 -33.72
N SER A 211 -10.14 3.81 -32.68
CA SER A 211 -10.22 4.51 -31.39
C SER A 211 -8.97 4.26 -30.53
N PHE A 212 -8.33 3.10 -30.69
CA PHE A 212 -7.14 2.70 -29.94
C PHE A 212 -5.99 3.70 -30.07
N LEU A 213 -5.62 4.12 -31.28
CA LEU A 213 -4.51 5.05 -31.48
C LEU A 213 -4.79 6.43 -30.88
N ARG A 214 -6.05 6.89 -30.97
CA ARG A 214 -6.49 8.17 -30.39
C ARG A 214 -6.44 8.13 -28.86
N GLU A 215 -6.92 7.03 -28.27
CA GLU A 215 -6.86 6.80 -26.83
C GLU A 215 -5.40 6.68 -26.35
N LEU A 216 -4.55 5.95 -27.06
CA LEU A 216 -3.13 5.82 -26.76
C LEU A 216 -2.42 7.17 -26.76
N LEU A 217 -2.65 7.99 -27.79
CA LEU A 217 -2.07 9.34 -27.87
C LEU A 217 -2.59 10.23 -26.72
N SER A 218 -3.85 10.10 -26.35
CA SER A 218 -4.44 10.79 -25.19
C SER A 218 -3.75 10.38 -23.88
N ILE A 219 -3.48 9.08 -23.68
CA ILE A 219 -2.76 8.59 -22.48
C ILE A 219 -1.35 9.18 -22.42
N LEU A 220 -0.61 9.14 -23.53
CA LEU A 220 0.77 9.64 -23.60
C LEU A 220 0.83 11.16 -23.38
N THR A 221 -0.05 11.92 -24.03
CA THR A 221 -0.10 13.39 -23.89
C THR A 221 -0.49 13.81 -22.46
N ARG A 222 -1.50 13.17 -21.86
CA ARG A 222 -1.86 13.40 -20.44
C ARG A 222 -0.70 13.08 -19.50
N THR A 223 -0.01 11.97 -19.72
CA THR A 223 1.14 11.56 -18.91
C THR A 223 2.29 12.56 -19.04
N GLY A 224 2.65 12.95 -20.26
CA GLY A 224 3.67 13.95 -20.53
C GLY A 224 3.34 15.31 -19.90
N TRP A 225 2.08 15.76 -20.00
CA TRP A 225 1.63 17.00 -19.36
C TRP A 225 1.72 16.94 -17.83
N MET A 226 1.30 15.83 -17.21
CA MET A 226 1.41 15.65 -15.76
C MET A 226 2.86 15.69 -15.28
N ILE A 227 3.75 14.97 -15.97
CA ILE A 227 5.19 14.95 -15.67
C ILE A 227 5.78 16.35 -15.85
N GLY A 228 5.52 17.00 -16.98
CA GLY A 228 5.98 18.36 -17.26
C GLY A 228 5.51 19.36 -16.21
N ARG A 229 4.25 19.29 -15.79
CA ARG A 229 3.70 20.14 -14.72
C ARG A 229 4.37 19.88 -13.37
N ARG A 230 4.73 18.63 -13.05
CA ARG A 230 5.49 18.31 -11.82
C ARG A 230 6.92 18.82 -11.88
N ILE A 231 7.61 18.67 -13.02
CA ILE A 231 8.96 19.21 -13.22
C ILE A 231 8.95 20.72 -13.11
N PHE A 232 8.02 21.40 -13.78
CA PHE A 232 7.85 22.84 -13.70
C PHE A 232 7.58 23.31 -12.27
N ARG A 233 6.68 22.64 -11.53
CA ARG A 233 6.44 22.95 -10.11
C ARG A 233 7.70 22.77 -9.26
N ARG A 234 8.46 21.70 -9.49
CA ARG A 234 9.72 21.44 -8.77
C ARG A 234 10.76 22.52 -9.06
N TRP A 235 10.80 23.02 -10.30
CA TRP A 235 11.68 24.11 -10.72
C TRP A 235 11.23 25.47 -10.16
N ALA A 236 9.92 25.74 -10.17
CA ALA A 236 9.33 26.99 -9.68
C ALA A 236 9.21 27.07 -8.16
N THR A 237 9.32 25.95 -7.45
CA THR A 237 9.42 25.93 -5.99
C THR A 237 10.88 26.21 -5.64
N PRO A 238 11.19 27.25 -4.83
CA PRO A 238 12.55 27.50 -4.38
C PRO A 238 13.16 26.23 -3.80
N SER A 239 14.44 25.97 -4.08
CA SER A 239 15.20 24.93 -3.41
C SER A 239 14.96 25.05 -1.90
N ARG A 240 14.58 23.93 -1.26
CA ARG A 240 14.49 23.83 0.20
C ARG A 240 15.71 24.52 0.82
N HIS A 241 15.48 25.36 1.84
CA HIS A 241 16.56 26.06 2.53
C HIS A 241 17.65 25.04 2.92
N PRO A 242 18.95 25.35 2.84
CA PRO A 242 20.02 24.45 3.26
C PRO A 242 19.82 23.91 4.70
N ASP A 243 19.06 24.64 5.51
CA ASP A 243 18.72 24.34 6.91
C ASP A 243 17.40 23.57 7.09
N ASP A 244 16.77 23.07 6.03
CA ASP A 244 15.72 22.06 6.17
C ASP A 244 16.37 20.80 6.77
N TYR A 245 16.33 20.71 8.10
CA TYR A 245 16.93 19.65 8.89
C TYR A 245 16.48 18.29 8.35
N ARG A 246 17.36 17.63 7.60
CA ARG A 246 17.27 16.20 7.30
C ARG A 246 18.06 15.49 8.39
N PRO A 247 17.39 14.79 9.34
CA PRO A 247 18.09 14.00 10.34
C PRO A 247 19.08 13.06 9.65
N ALA A 248 20.27 12.88 10.25
CA ALA A 248 21.34 12.09 9.67
C ALA A 248 20.92 10.65 9.31
N TRP A 249 19.95 10.08 10.03
CA TRP A 249 19.40 8.75 9.80
C TRP A 249 18.49 8.62 8.56
N ILE A 250 18.02 9.74 7.96
CA ILE A 250 17.27 9.75 6.70
C ILE A 250 18.20 9.77 5.47
N ARG A 251 19.47 10.14 5.66
CA ARG A 251 20.46 10.09 4.58
C ARG A 251 20.78 8.62 4.34
N ARG A 252 20.22 8.01 3.29
CA ARG A 252 20.76 6.75 2.75
C ARG A 252 22.26 6.96 2.59
N LYS A 253 23.07 6.09 3.20
CA LYS A 253 24.41 5.85 2.68
C LYS A 253 24.16 5.29 1.28
N ASP A 254 24.41 6.09 0.26
CA ASP A 254 24.73 5.52 -1.04
C ASP A 254 25.96 4.65 -0.74
N ASN A 255 25.78 3.32 -0.81
CA ASN A 255 26.85 2.39 -0.55
C ASN A 255 27.99 2.71 -1.51
N ASP A 256 29.16 2.99 -0.94
CA ASP A 256 30.44 2.74 -1.58
C ASP A 256 30.46 1.25 -1.96
N ASP A 257 30.36 0.97 -3.26
CA ASP A 257 31.12 -0.03 -4.04
C ASP A 257 30.83 0.15 -5.54
#